data_AF-A0AAN8IUL6-F1
#
_entry.id   AF-A0AAN8IUL6-F1
#
_cell.length_a   1.000
_cell.length_b   1.000
_cell.length_c   1.000
_cell.angle_alpha   90.00
_cell.angle_beta   90.00
_cell.angle_gamma   90.00
#
_symmetry.space_group_name_H-M   'P 1'
#
loop_
_entity.id
_entity.type
_entity.pdbx_description
1 polymer ?
#
loop_
_entity_poly.entity_id
_entity_poly.type
_entity_poly.pdbx_seq_one_letter_code
_entity_poly.pdbx_strand_id
1 'polypeptide(L)'
;MSKPPPADSDKPNDDAPAEKSASSSRSDTFEVSTRLTLNTLKFEILELKAKLFRLDAKVDTIISKVDTILSNTAPRLPCIFCEGDNEDGHRASACPVFPDPISRSFRLRDLNKCIACLAPAHGSCSHKCRSCGGPHHAILCTDRSKQGPSMKRPKPEN
;
A
#
# COMPACT_ATOMS: atom_id res chain seq x y z
N MET A 1 65.23 -38.09 -94.41
CA MET A 1 65.42 -36.78 -93.76
C MET A 1 65.02 -36.93 -92.30
N SER A 2 65.92 -37.28 -91.38
CA SER A 2 66.91 -36.43 -90.67
C SER A 2 66.33 -35.78 -89.39
N LYS A 3 66.46 -36.49 -88.26
CA LYS A 3 67.01 -36.14 -86.90
C LYS A 3 67.11 -34.64 -86.46
N PRO A 4 67.28 -34.31 -85.15
CA PRO A 4 66.65 -34.74 -83.86
C PRO A 4 66.38 -33.52 -82.88
N PRO A 5 66.59 -33.57 -81.52
CA PRO A 5 65.65 -33.24 -80.40
C PRO A 5 66.09 -31.95 -79.64
N PRO A 6 66.06 -31.75 -78.28
CA PRO A 6 65.26 -32.24 -77.13
C PRO A 6 64.71 -31.07 -76.25
N ALA A 7 64.08 -31.32 -75.10
CA ALA A 7 64.40 -30.65 -73.81
C ALA A 7 63.43 -31.02 -72.67
N ASP A 8 64.03 -31.42 -71.54
CA ASP A 8 63.51 -31.41 -70.18
C ASP A 8 62.79 -30.12 -69.78
N SER A 9 61.87 -30.22 -68.82
CA SER A 9 61.81 -29.32 -67.66
C SER A 9 60.86 -29.88 -66.60
N ASP A 10 61.44 -30.37 -65.52
CA ASP A 10 60.83 -30.40 -64.19
C ASP A 10 60.20 -29.05 -63.84
N LYS A 11 59.00 -29.10 -63.23
CA LYS A 11 58.60 -28.06 -62.27
C LYS A 11 57.65 -28.63 -61.22
N PRO A 12 58.09 -28.80 -59.97
CA PRO A 12 57.21 -28.81 -58.82
C PRO A 12 56.87 -27.36 -58.46
N ASN A 13 55.62 -27.11 -58.07
CA ASN A 13 55.20 -25.97 -57.25
C ASN A 13 53.79 -26.35 -56.75
N ASP A 14 53.71 -26.87 -55.53
CA ASP A 14 53.56 -26.09 -54.29
C ASP A 14 52.12 -25.57 -54.15
N ASP A 15 51.47 -26.20 -53.18
CA ASP A 15 50.29 -25.80 -52.44
C ASP A 15 49.90 -24.31 -52.57
N ALA A 16 48.73 -24.08 -53.17
CA ALA A 16 47.93 -22.92 -52.81
C ALA A 16 47.08 -23.29 -51.57
N PRO A 17 47.33 -22.68 -50.40
CA PRO A 17 46.45 -22.88 -49.26
C PRO A 17 45.12 -22.18 -49.54
N ALA A 18 44.04 -22.93 -49.37
CA ALA A 18 42.70 -22.40 -49.28
C ALA A 18 42.68 -21.28 -48.23
N GLU A 19 42.37 -20.05 -48.66
CA GLU A 19 41.97 -18.96 -47.78
C GLU A 19 40.63 -19.34 -47.12
N LYS A 20 40.74 -20.09 -46.02
CA LYS A 20 39.64 -20.34 -45.10
C LYS A 20 39.87 -19.53 -43.84
N SER A 21 38.87 -18.71 -43.53
CA SER A 21 38.43 -18.45 -42.16
C SER A 21 39.18 -17.39 -41.36
N ALA A 22 38.96 -16.11 -41.68
CA ALA A 22 39.17 -15.01 -40.72
C ALA A 22 37.85 -14.36 -40.24
N SER A 23 36.69 -14.83 -40.70
CA SER A 23 35.38 -14.25 -40.37
C SER A 23 34.74 -14.77 -39.07
N SER A 24 35.26 -15.85 -38.47
CA SER A 24 34.60 -16.54 -37.36
C SER A 24 34.88 -15.94 -35.97
N SER A 25 36.01 -15.25 -35.76
CA SER A 25 36.42 -14.78 -34.42
C SER A 25 35.81 -13.43 -34.01
N ARG A 26 35.40 -12.60 -34.98
CA ARG A 26 34.76 -11.30 -34.73
C ARG A 26 33.31 -11.43 -34.24
N SER A 27 32.59 -12.44 -34.72
CA SER A 27 31.22 -12.75 -34.28
C SER A 27 31.18 -13.16 -32.80
N ASP A 28 32.13 -13.97 -32.35
CA ASP A 28 32.16 -14.49 -30.98
C ASP A 28 32.43 -13.39 -29.94
N THR A 29 33.30 -12.43 -30.25
CA THR A 29 33.60 -11.32 -29.32
C THR A 29 32.43 -10.34 -29.17
N PHE A 30 31.67 -10.10 -30.25
CA PHE A 30 30.47 -9.26 -30.23
C PHE A 30 29.33 -9.92 -29.44
N GLU A 31 29.14 -11.24 -29.59
CA GLU A 31 28.15 -12.01 -28.84
C GLU A 31 28.48 -12.04 -27.34
N VAL A 32 29.76 -12.18 -26.97
CA VAL A 32 30.19 -12.10 -25.57
C VAL A 32 29.96 -10.70 -24.99
N SER A 33 30.28 -9.65 -25.74
CA SER A 33 30.06 -8.26 -25.30
C SER A 33 28.59 -7.94 -25.07
N THR A 34 27.71 -8.35 -26.00
CA THR A 34 26.25 -8.16 -25.88
C THR A 34 25.65 -8.98 -24.74
N ARG A 35 26.15 -10.19 -24.48
CA ARG A 35 25.74 -10.99 -23.32
C ARG A 35 26.15 -10.34 -22.01
N LEU A 36 27.33 -9.72 -21.95
CA LEU A 36 27.81 -9.02 -20.77
C LEU A 36 26.93 -7.79 -20.47
N THR A 37 26.63 -6.97 -21.48
CA THR A 37 25.77 -5.79 -21.32
C THR A 37 24.34 -6.18 -20.92
N LEU A 38 23.78 -7.24 -21.50
CA LEU A 38 22.48 -7.77 -21.09
C LEU A 38 22.46 -8.20 -19.62
N ASN A 39 23.52 -8.88 -19.16
CA ASN A 39 23.62 -9.29 -17.75
C ASN A 39 23.70 -8.08 -16.81
N THR A 40 24.46 -7.05 -17.19
CA THR A 40 24.55 -5.80 -16.42
C THR A 40 23.18 -5.12 -16.32
N LEU A 41 22.49 -4.93 -17.45
CA LEU A 41 21.15 -4.34 -17.46
C LEU A 41 20.14 -5.16 -16.63
N LYS A 42 20.24 -6.49 -16.70
CA LYS A 42 19.37 -7.38 -15.92
C LYS A 42 19.60 -7.19 -14.42
N PHE A 43 20.85 -7.02 -13.99
CA PHE A 43 21.19 -6.72 -12.60
C PHE A 43 20.65 -5.35 -12.17
N GLU A 44 20.85 -4.31 -12.99
CA GLU A 44 20.33 -2.97 -12.71
C GLU A 44 18.80 -2.94 -12.60
N ILE A 45 18.08 -3.68 -13.45
CA ILE A 45 16.63 -3.83 -13.37
C ILE A 45 16.21 -4.48 -12.04
N LEU A 46 16.92 -5.51 -11.60
CA LEU A 46 16.64 -6.15 -10.30
C LEU A 46 16.89 -5.20 -9.14
N GLU A 47 17.95 -4.41 -9.21
CA GLU A 47 18.25 -3.40 -8.19
C GLU A 47 17.18 -2.30 -8.15
N LEU A 48 16.74 -1.79 -9.31
CA LEU A 48 15.67 -0.81 -9.41
C LEU A 48 14.35 -1.35 -8.87
N LYS A 49 14.01 -2.62 -9.16
CA LYS A 49 12.83 -3.28 -8.58
C LYS A 49 12.91 -3.35 -7.06
N ALA A 50 14.07 -3.70 -6.51
CA ALA A 50 14.26 -3.71 -5.06
C ALA A 50 14.12 -2.31 -4.43
N LYS A 51 14.62 -1.26 -5.11
CA LYS A 51 14.45 0.13 -4.68
C LYS A 51 12.99 0.56 -4.71
N LEU A 52 12.24 0.22 -5.76
CA LEU A 52 10.81 0.49 -5.86
C LEU A 52 10.03 -0.16 -4.71
N PHE A 53 10.29 -1.44 -4.43
CA PHE A 53 9.64 -2.13 -3.31
C PHE A 53 9.90 -1.47 -1.95
N ARG A 54 11.14 -1.01 -1.73
CA ARG A 54 11.50 -0.27 -0.49
C ARG A 54 10.81 1.09 -0.40
N LEU A 55 10.58 1.76 -1.52
CA LEU A 55 9.85 3.04 -1.55
C LEU A 55 8.38 2.83 -1.28
N ASP A 56 7.77 1.80 -1.86
CA ASP A 56 6.37 1.43 -1.64
C ASP A 56 6.08 1.19 -0.14
N ALA A 57 6.92 0.37 0.50
CA ALA A 57 6.81 0.12 1.94
C ALA A 57 6.98 1.40 2.80
N LYS A 58 7.81 2.34 2.37
CA LYS A 58 7.96 3.64 3.04
C LYS A 58 6.73 4.52 2.87
N VAL A 59 6.12 4.51 1.69
CA VAL A 59 4.87 5.24 1.40
C VAL A 59 3.77 4.71 2.31
N ASP A 60 3.56 3.39 2.37
CA ASP A 60 2.57 2.77 3.25
C ASP A 60 2.77 3.13 4.73
N THR A 61 4.03 3.16 5.17
CA THR A 61 4.40 3.56 6.53
C THR A 61 4.05 5.02 6.78
N ILE A 62 4.30 5.92 5.83
CA ILE A 62 3.96 7.34 5.95
C ILE A 62 2.46 7.53 5.99
N ILE A 63 1.71 6.87 5.09
CA ILE A 63 0.23 6.91 5.07
C ILE A 63 -0.32 6.51 6.43
N SER A 64 0.13 5.38 6.98
CA SER A 64 -0.30 4.89 8.29
C SER A 64 -0.01 5.88 9.44
N LYS A 65 1.15 6.56 9.39
CA LYS A 65 1.51 7.59 10.38
C LYS A 65 0.65 8.84 10.23
N VAL A 66 0.38 9.27 9.00
CA VAL A 66 -0.49 10.41 8.71
C VAL A 66 -1.91 10.14 9.21
N ASP A 67 -2.47 8.95 8.93
CA ASP A 67 -3.79 8.55 9.44
C ASP A 67 -3.86 8.57 10.97
N THR A 68 -2.80 8.10 11.63
CA THR A 68 -2.69 8.14 13.09
C THR A 68 -2.64 9.57 13.61
N ILE A 69 -1.86 10.45 12.98
CA ILE A 69 -1.79 11.87 13.35
C ILE A 69 -3.16 12.51 13.17
N LEU A 70 -3.79 12.36 12.00
CA LEU A 70 -5.12 12.92 11.70
C LEU A 70 -6.17 12.44 12.70
N SER A 71 -6.14 11.16 13.08
CA SER A 71 -7.06 10.61 14.09
C SER A 71 -6.83 11.22 15.48
N ASN A 72 -5.60 11.58 15.81
CA ASN A 72 -5.23 12.14 17.11
C ASN A 72 -5.35 13.68 17.18
N THR A 73 -5.19 14.37 16.04
CA THR A 73 -5.23 15.83 15.93
C THR A 73 -6.57 16.36 15.42
N ALA A 74 -7.48 15.47 14.98
CA ALA A 74 -8.85 15.86 14.70
C ALA A 74 -9.39 16.64 15.91
N PRO A 75 -9.88 17.89 15.71
CA PRO A 75 -10.39 18.68 16.80
C PRO A 75 -11.46 17.85 17.50
N ARG A 76 -11.25 17.57 18.79
CA ARG A 76 -12.24 16.87 19.59
C ARG A 76 -13.49 17.73 19.55
N LEU A 77 -14.49 17.31 18.79
CA LEU A 77 -15.75 18.02 18.73
C LEU A 77 -16.22 18.26 20.17
N PRO A 78 -16.64 19.48 20.50
CA PRO A 78 -17.11 19.77 21.84
C PRO A 78 -18.22 18.78 22.20
N CYS A 79 -18.28 18.41 23.48
CA CYS A 79 -19.33 17.54 23.96
C CYS A 79 -20.70 18.11 23.58
N ILE A 80 -21.47 17.36 22.79
CA ILE A 80 -22.78 17.81 22.27
C ILE A 80 -23.77 18.20 23.38
N PHE A 81 -23.55 17.74 24.61
CA PHE A 81 -24.46 18.00 25.73
C PHE A 81 -24.10 19.27 26.51
N CYS A 82 -22.84 19.69 26.50
CA CYS A 82 -22.37 20.85 27.27
C CYS A 82 -22.56 22.14 26.48
N GLU A 83 -22.93 23.22 27.17
CA GLU A 83 -22.88 24.58 26.62
C GLU A 83 -21.49 25.16 26.87
N GLY A 84 -20.84 25.69 25.83
CA GLY A 84 -19.53 26.35 25.93
C GLY A 84 -18.33 25.49 25.53
N ASP A 85 -17.14 25.99 25.86
CA ASP A 85 -15.88 25.29 25.57
C ASP A 85 -15.75 24.05 26.45
N ASN A 86 -15.54 22.91 25.81
CA ASN A 86 -15.31 21.62 26.43
C ASN A 86 -13.91 21.61 27.07
N GLU A 87 -13.72 22.35 28.17
CA GLU A 87 -12.39 22.67 28.76
C GLU A 87 -11.55 21.43 29.08
N ASP A 88 -12.18 20.36 29.57
CA ASP A 88 -11.56 19.07 29.87
C ASP A 88 -11.51 18.13 28.64
N GLY A 89 -12.06 18.54 27.51
CA GLY A 89 -12.00 17.82 26.23
C GLY A 89 -12.66 16.44 26.28
N HIS A 90 -13.68 16.27 27.13
CA HIS A 90 -14.33 14.98 27.32
C HIS A 90 -15.21 14.59 26.12
N ARG A 91 -15.43 13.28 25.94
CA ARG A 91 -16.32 12.76 24.90
C ARG A 91 -17.76 12.77 25.39
N ALA A 92 -18.73 12.98 24.50
CA ALA A 92 -20.16 12.94 24.82
C ALA A 92 -20.59 11.65 25.55
N SER A 93 -20.01 10.49 25.20
CA SER A 93 -20.29 9.22 25.86
C SER A 93 -19.79 9.12 27.31
N ALA A 94 -18.89 10.02 27.73
CA ALA A 94 -18.28 10.10 29.04
C ALA A 94 -18.53 11.48 29.69
N CYS A 95 -19.59 12.18 29.27
CA CYS A 95 -19.94 13.48 29.83
C CYS A 95 -20.23 13.34 31.34
N PRO A 96 -19.55 14.11 32.20
CA PRO A 96 -19.75 14.03 33.65
C PRO A 96 -21.08 14.67 34.10
N VAL A 97 -21.57 15.65 33.34
CA VAL A 97 -22.84 16.35 33.63
C VAL A 97 -24.05 15.50 33.23
N PHE A 98 -23.94 14.75 32.13
CA PHE A 98 -25.01 13.88 31.60
C PHE A 98 -24.49 12.43 31.51
N PRO A 99 -24.32 11.73 32.65
CA PRO A 99 -23.67 10.43 32.69
C PRO A 99 -24.54 9.31 32.13
N ASP A 100 -25.86 9.40 32.30
CA ASP A 100 -26.80 8.34 31.99
C ASP A 100 -27.57 8.58 30.67
N PRO A 101 -28.07 7.51 30.00
CA PRO A 101 -28.82 7.65 28.76
C PRO A 101 -30.09 8.50 28.86
N ILE A 102 -30.73 8.52 30.03
CA ILE A 102 -32.00 9.22 30.24
C ILE A 102 -31.75 10.72 30.27
N SER A 103 -30.81 11.20 31.09
CA SER A 103 -30.41 12.62 31.15
C SER A 103 -29.91 13.13 29.80
N ARG A 104 -29.14 12.32 29.07
CA ARG A 104 -28.72 12.63 27.69
C ARG A 104 -29.90 12.79 26.73
N SER A 105 -30.93 11.95 26.85
CA SER A 105 -32.12 12.03 26.00
C SER A 105 -32.97 13.28 26.28
N PHE A 106 -33.04 13.71 27.54
CA PHE A 106 -33.67 14.98 27.91
C PHE A 106 -32.87 16.15 27.35
N ARG A 107 -31.55 16.14 27.56
CA ARG A 107 -30.69 17.20 27.05
C ARG A 107 -30.74 17.35 25.53
N LEU A 108 -30.82 16.25 24.77
CA LEU A 108 -30.98 16.33 23.31
C LEU A 108 -32.32 16.96 22.90
N ARG A 109 -33.39 16.74 23.68
CA ARG A 109 -34.68 17.40 23.45
C ARG A 109 -34.56 18.90 23.72
N ASP A 110 -33.90 19.30 24.81
CA ASP A 110 -33.67 20.72 25.13
C ASP A 110 -32.85 21.42 24.05
N LEU A 111 -31.88 20.71 23.46
CA LEU A 111 -31.04 21.19 22.36
C LEU A 111 -31.71 21.07 20.97
N ASN A 112 -32.97 20.66 20.91
CA ASN A 112 -33.73 20.42 19.69
C ASN A 112 -32.98 19.54 18.67
N LYS A 113 -32.45 18.40 19.16
CA LYS A 113 -31.71 17.40 18.38
C LYS A 113 -32.49 16.08 18.27
N CYS A 114 -32.31 15.40 17.15
CA CYS A 114 -32.83 14.06 16.95
C CYS A 114 -32.07 13.04 17.81
N ILE A 115 -32.82 12.26 18.61
CA ILE A 115 -32.24 11.24 19.49
C ILE A 115 -31.57 10.07 18.73
N ALA A 116 -31.88 9.88 17.45
CA ALA A 116 -31.37 8.78 16.63
C ALA A 116 -30.09 9.11 15.88
N CYS A 117 -29.99 10.31 15.30
CA CYS A 117 -28.85 10.72 14.45
C CYS A 117 -28.06 11.92 15.00
N LEU A 118 -28.52 12.56 16.08
CA LEU A 118 -27.95 13.78 16.67
C LEU A 118 -27.96 15.03 15.78
N ALA A 119 -28.58 14.97 14.60
CA ALA A 119 -28.86 16.13 13.75
C ALA A 119 -29.93 17.03 14.40
N PRO A 120 -30.22 18.24 13.87
CA PRO A 120 -31.39 19.02 14.29
C PRO A 120 -32.68 18.19 14.29
N ALA A 121 -33.61 18.50 15.19
CA ALA A 121 -34.85 17.76 15.34
C ALA A 121 -35.62 17.68 14.03
N HIS A 122 -36.16 16.51 13.76
CA HIS A 122 -36.94 16.20 12.59
C HIS A 122 -37.96 15.10 12.94
N GLY A 123 -38.88 14.79 12.02
CA GLY A 123 -39.90 13.77 12.22
C GLY A 123 -39.33 12.34 12.24
N SER A 124 -39.74 11.50 11.29
CA SER A 124 -39.26 10.11 11.23
C SER A 124 -37.76 10.02 10.91
N CYS A 125 -36.98 9.36 11.76
CA CYS A 125 -35.57 9.07 11.53
C CYS A 125 -35.35 7.60 11.18
N SER A 126 -34.59 7.33 10.11
CA SER A 126 -34.22 5.98 9.70
C SER A 126 -32.95 5.46 10.39
N HIS A 127 -32.23 6.30 11.14
CA HIS A 127 -31.04 5.88 11.86
C HIS A 127 -31.38 4.89 12.98
N LYS A 128 -30.61 3.81 13.02
CA LYS A 128 -30.74 2.74 14.02
C LYS A 128 -29.44 2.58 14.78
N CYS A 129 -29.55 2.23 16.05
CA CYS A 129 -28.43 1.93 16.92
C CYS A 129 -27.67 0.73 16.36
N ARG A 130 -26.36 0.88 16.15
CA ARG A 130 -25.50 -0.23 15.68
C ARG A 130 -25.39 -1.38 16.69
N SER A 131 -25.64 -1.12 17.98
CA SER A 131 -25.49 -2.11 19.05
C SER A 131 -26.72 -2.99 19.25
N CYS A 132 -27.92 -2.42 19.20
CA CYS A 132 -29.18 -3.17 19.46
C CYS A 132 -30.26 -2.99 18.38
N GLY A 133 -30.00 -2.23 17.32
CA GLY A 133 -30.95 -2.00 16.22
C GLY A 133 -32.10 -1.04 16.53
N GLY A 134 -32.22 -0.53 17.76
CA GLY A 134 -33.29 0.39 18.17
C GLY A 134 -33.19 1.79 17.58
N PRO A 135 -34.27 2.60 17.64
CA PRO A 135 -34.33 3.95 17.05
C PRO A 135 -33.67 5.02 17.94
N HIS A 136 -32.39 4.83 18.26
CA HIS A 136 -31.61 5.77 19.07
C HIS A 136 -30.15 5.82 18.63
N HIS A 137 -29.48 6.93 18.93
CA HIS A 137 -28.05 7.06 18.73
C HIS A 137 -27.33 6.22 19.77
N ALA A 138 -26.20 5.62 19.39
CA ALA A 138 -25.59 4.60 20.22
C ALA A 138 -25.09 5.11 21.58
N ILE A 139 -24.92 6.42 21.78
CA ILE A 139 -24.59 7.04 23.10
C ILE A 139 -25.73 6.95 24.13
N LEU A 140 -26.95 6.65 23.67
CA LEU A 140 -28.15 6.44 24.49
C LEU A 140 -28.45 4.94 24.67
N CYS A 141 -27.61 4.06 24.14
CA CYS A 141 -27.86 2.61 24.18
C CYS A 141 -27.46 2.02 25.54
N THR A 142 -28.43 1.47 26.26
CA THR A 142 -28.22 0.77 27.54
C THR A 142 -27.57 -0.60 27.38
N ASP A 143 -27.69 -1.23 26.21
CA ASP A 143 -27.14 -2.57 25.95
C ASP A 143 -25.64 -2.56 25.64
N ARG A 144 -25.02 -1.38 25.50
CA ARG A 144 -23.56 -1.26 25.29
C ARG A 144 -22.75 -1.88 26.42
N SER A 145 -23.25 -1.85 27.65
CA SER A 145 -22.56 -2.41 28.81
C SER A 145 -22.48 -3.94 28.81
N LYS A 146 -23.26 -4.62 27.97
CA LYS A 146 -23.27 -6.09 27.87
C LYS A 146 -22.26 -6.63 26.85
N GLN A 147 -21.70 -5.77 26.00
CA GLN A 147 -20.62 -6.15 25.10
C GLN A 147 -19.31 -6.01 25.88
N GLY A 148 -18.89 -7.11 26.53
CA GLY A 148 -17.57 -7.21 27.17
C GLY A 148 -16.44 -6.85 26.19
N PRO A 149 -15.20 -6.68 26.69
CA PRO A 149 -14.06 -6.35 25.83
C PRO A 149 -14.00 -7.37 24.69
N SER A 150 -14.08 -6.87 23.46
CA SER A 150 -13.88 -7.66 22.24
C SER A 150 -12.60 -8.47 22.45
N MET A 151 -12.73 -9.79 22.67
CA MET A 151 -11.57 -10.65 22.85
C MET A 151 -10.71 -10.46 21.61
N LYS A 152 -9.51 -9.88 21.80
CA LYS A 152 -8.51 -9.80 20.75
C LYS A 152 -8.21 -11.24 20.33
N ARG A 153 -8.45 -11.54 19.06
CA ARG A 153 -8.11 -12.83 18.46
C ARG A 153 -6.61 -13.09 18.72
N PRO A 154 -6.22 -14.20 19.36
CA PRO A 154 -4.81 -14.51 19.56
C PRO A 154 -4.12 -14.61 18.21
N LYS A 155 -2.96 -13.98 18.10
CA LYS A 155 -2.06 -14.11 16.96
C LYS A 155 -1.58 -15.57 16.92
N PRO A 156 -1.72 -16.30 15.80
CA PRO A 156 -1.09 -17.60 15.70
C PRO A 156 0.43 -17.39 15.73
N GLU A 157 1.09 -17.98 16.74
CA GLU A 157 2.53 -18.19 16.75
C GLU A 157 2.89 -19.16 15.63
N ASN A 158 3.97 -18.82 14.92
CA ASN A 158 4.63 -19.66 13.92
C ASN A 158 6.12 -19.63 14.23
#